data_AF-A0A7S7EXI1-F1
#
_entry.id   AF-A0A7S7EXI1-F1
#
_cell.length_a   1.000
_cell.length_b   1.000
_cell.length_c   1.000
_cell.angle_alpha   90.00
_cell.angle_beta   90.00
_cell.angle_gamma   90.00
#
_symmetry.space_group_name_H-M   'P 1'
#
loop_
_entity.id
_entity.type
_entity.pdbx_description
1 polymer ?
#
loop_
_entity_poly.entity_id
_entity_poly.type
_entity_poly.pdbx_seq_one_letter_code
_entity_poly.pdbx_strand_id
1 'polypeptide(L)'
;MAWDNIRNSKMRSFLTSLGIVIGVAAVIALITIVQSATGEMMSQFESLGTDKITVTATGNPLKSGLNSSDLKTLEALDNVAGVAPSVSITGSAGRQGTLLDEVSIMGKNEKFFAADTTEMMQGRKLAASDMDGNTYVCVIDQDIAKSMFVNENPLEQRIMVNGQSYAVVGVRDTESTSDIMAGMNTSSSADGTIIIPYKNALALSGASNYSTVDIYFENTDLSDQTIADVEGVLDAAFNYKDNSYSILNLGSLLDMMNTMSTLLSALLAGIASIALVVGGIGIMNMMLVSVTERTKEIGLRKALGADPLQIQVLFIIEALALSLAGGIIGIVLGLGISVIATMLIGTEFAISWSAIGLGAGFSIAVGLIFGWTPAKKASSLKPIDALRTD
;
A
#
# COMPACT_ATOMS: atom_id res chain seq x y z
N MET A 1 -39.66 22.03 -13.79
CA MET A 1 -40.53 20.83 -13.68
C MET A 1 -39.93 19.75 -12.78
N ALA A 2 -38.69 19.28 -12.99
CA ALA A 2 -38.09 18.26 -12.10
C ALA A 2 -37.92 18.72 -10.63
N TRP A 3 -37.54 19.99 -10.41
CA TRP A 3 -37.34 20.56 -9.07
C TRP A 3 -38.63 20.81 -8.28
N ASP A 4 -39.73 21.21 -8.93
CA ASP A 4 -41.00 21.48 -8.24
C ASP A 4 -41.66 20.19 -7.72
N ASN A 5 -41.40 19.05 -8.37
CA ASN A 5 -41.97 17.76 -8.01
C ASN A 5 -41.33 17.10 -6.78
N ILE A 6 -40.02 17.29 -6.56
CA ILE A 6 -39.35 16.84 -5.32
C ILE A 6 -39.91 17.60 -4.10
N ARG A 7 -40.41 18.82 -4.32
CA ARG A 7 -40.89 19.72 -3.26
C ARG A 7 -42.26 19.32 -2.68
N ASN A 8 -43.09 18.58 -3.42
CA ASN A 8 -44.42 18.14 -2.97
C ASN A 8 -44.42 16.75 -2.26
N SER A 9 -43.36 15.95 -2.39
CA SER A 9 -43.21 14.64 -1.71
C SER A 9 -41.86 14.48 -0.99
N LYS A 10 -41.43 15.55 -0.29
CA LYS A 10 -40.09 15.67 0.34
C LYS A 10 -39.67 14.45 1.15
N MET A 11 -40.57 13.90 1.98
CA MET A 11 -40.26 12.75 2.83
C MET A 11 -39.95 11.49 2.03
N ARG A 12 -40.72 11.24 0.95
CA ARG A 12 -40.59 10.02 0.16
C ARG A 12 -39.35 10.07 -0.75
N SER A 13 -39.12 11.22 -1.41
CA SER A 13 -37.91 11.45 -2.20
C SER A 13 -36.65 11.40 -1.33
N PHE A 14 -36.70 11.96 -0.11
CA PHE A 14 -35.58 11.90 0.82
C PHE A 14 -35.28 10.46 1.23
N LEU A 15 -36.29 9.69 1.68
CA LEU A 15 -36.12 8.31 2.12
C LEU A 15 -35.62 7.37 1.00
N THR A 16 -36.02 7.58 -0.26
CA THR A 16 -35.51 6.78 -1.38
C THR A 16 -34.10 7.18 -1.79
N SER A 17 -33.78 8.46 -1.79
CA SER A 17 -32.41 8.93 -2.06
C SER A 17 -31.44 8.45 -0.97
N LEU A 18 -31.92 8.30 0.27
CA LEU A 18 -31.11 7.90 1.42
C LEU A 18 -30.49 6.50 1.23
N GLY A 19 -31.21 5.56 0.61
CA GLY A 19 -30.67 4.22 0.33
C GLY A 19 -29.47 4.25 -0.62
N ILE A 20 -29.53 5.12 -1.65
CA ILE A 20 -28.42 5.33 -2.59
C ILE A 20 -27.27 6.03 -1.88
N VAL A 21 -27.58 7.09 -1.12
CA VAL A 21 -26.58 7.86 -0.37
C VAL A 21 -25.80 6.95 0.56
N ILE A 22 -26.47 6.13 1.36
CA ILE A 22 -25.83 5.17 2.28
C ILE A 22 -25.05 4.12 1.51
N GLY A 23 -25.62 3.55 0.44
CA GLY A 23 -24.93 2.55 -0.38
C GLY A 23 -23.64 3.08 -0.98
N VAL A 24 -23.69 4.23 -1.67
CA VAL A 24 -22.52 4.86 -2.30
C VAL A 24 -21.51 5.35 -1.24
N ALA A 25 -21.98 5.93 -0.14
CA ALA A 25 -21.10 6.34 0.96
C ALA A 25 -20.36 5.15 1.57
N ALA A 26 -21.05 4.03 1.80
CA ALA A 26 -20.44 2.82 2.34
C ALA A 26 -19.38 2.22 1.40
N VAL A 27 -19.66 2.15 0.09
CA VAL A 27 -18.67 1.70 -0.93
C VAL A 27 -17.41 2.53 -0.83
N ILE A 28 -17.57 3.85 -0.90
CA ILE A 28 -16.46 4.78 -0.98
C ILE A 28 -15.69 4.76 0.33
N ALA A 29 -16.39 4.78 1.46
CA ALA A 29 -15.78 4.70 2.77
C ALA A 29 -14.91 3.45 2.89
N LEU A 30 -15.48 2.26 2.66
CA LEU A 30 -14.80 0.99 2.86
C LEU A 30 -13.63 0.78 1.90
N ILE A 31 -13.81 1.04 0.61
CA ILE A 31 -12.74 0.86 -0.39
C ILE A 31 -11.60 1.85 -0.15
N THR A 32 -11.92 3.12 0.13
CA THR A 32 -10.89 4.15 0.37
C THR A 32 -10.10 3.86 1.64
N ILE A 33 -10.75 3.39 2.71
CA ILE A 33 -10.07 2.98 3.95
C ILE A 33 -9.13 1.81 3.68
N VAL A 34 -9.60 0.76 2.99
CA VAL A 34 -8.76 -0.41 2.66
C VAL A 34 -7.58 0.02 1.80
N GLN A 35 -7.79 0.81 0.75
CA GLN A 35 -6.71 1.25 -0.14
C GLN A 35 -5.71 2.18 0.56
N SER A 36 -6.17 3.07 1.44
CA SER A 36 -5.26 3.92 2.24
C SER A 36 -4.38 3.05 3.14
N ALA A 37 -4.99 2.11 3.88
CA ALA A 37 -4.26 1.20 4.76
C ALA A 37 -3.29 0.28 3.99
N THR A 38 -3.71 -0.29 2.86
CA THR A 38 -2.82 -1.13 2.05
C THR A 38 -1.74 -0.33 1.36
N GLY A 39 -2.05 0.89 0.89
CA GLY A 39 -1.08 1.77 0.22
C GLY A 39 0.04 2.21 1.15
N GLU A 40 -0.29 2.53 2.41
CA GLU A 40 0.71 2.85 3.43
C GLU A 40 1.58 1.64 3.78
N MET A 41 1.00 0.45 3.92
CA MET A 41 1.80 -0.77 4.10
C MET A 41 2.70 -1.01 2.89
N MET A 42 2.18 -0.88 1.67
CA MET A 42 2.96 -1.07 0.45
C MET A 42 4.11 -0.08 0.34
N SER A 43 3.92 1.20 0.65
CA SER A 43 5.00 2.18 0.62
C SER A 43 6.09 1.88 1.66
N GLN A 44 5.71 1.37 2.83
CA GLN A 44 6.68 0.87 3.82
C GLN A 44 7.49 -0.30 3.25
N PHE A 45 6.86 -1.28 2.60
CA PHE A 45 7.58 -2.41 1.99
C PHE A 45 8.42 -2.00 0.77
N GLU A 46 7.95 -1.07 -0.07
CA GLU A 46 8.72 -0.52 -1.20
C GLU A 46 10.00 0.17 -0.72
N SER A 47 9.94 0.87 0.41
CA SER A 47 11.12 1.52 1.01
C SER A 47 12.21 0.53 1.45
N LEU A 48 11.88 -0.76 1.63
CA LEU A 48 12.83 -1.81 1.99
C LEU A 48 13.60 -2.36 0.77
N GLY A 49 13.23 -1.93 -0.44
CA GLY A 49 13.82 -2.33 -1.71
C GLY A 49 13.08 -3.50 -2.35
N THR A 50 12.46 -3.25 -3.51
CA THR A 50 11.84 -4.26 -4.38
C THR A 50 12.79 -4.79 -5.45
N ASP A 51 13.95 -4.16 -5.57
CA ASP A 51 15.03 -4.45 -6.50
C ASP A 51 16.04 -5.45 -5.94
N LYS A 52 15.71 -6.13 -4.85
CA LYS A 52 16.56 -7.14 -4.22
C LYS A 52 15.81 -8.36 -3.72
N ILE A 53 16.57 -9.44 -3.56
CA ILE A 53 16.18 -10.59 -2.75
C ILE A 53 17.10 -10.72 -1.53
N THR A 54 16.55 -11.21 -0.43
CA THR A 54 17.33 -11.55 0.76
C THR A 54 17.41 -13.05 0.89
N VAL A 55 18.63 -13.58 0.78
CA VAL A 55 18.94 -14.99 0.98
C VAL A 55 19.33 -15.19 2.45
N THR A 56 18.61 -16.05 3.14
CA THR A 56 18.97 -16.54 4.48
C THR A 56 19.43 -17.98 4.38
N ALA A 57 20.73 -18.20 4.56
CA ALA A 57 21.37 -19.50 4.60
C ALA A 57 21.44 -20.01 6.04
N THR A 58 20.47 -20.84 6.42
CA THR A 58 20.47 -21.59 7.69
C THR A 58 21.61 -22.61 7.73
N GLY A 59 22.05 -23.07 6.55
CA GLY A 59 23.10 -24.06 6.38
C GLY A 59 22.63 -25.48 6.68
N ASN A 60 23.59 -26.39 6.74
CA ASN A 60 23.41 -27.79 7.06
C ASN A 60 24.65 -28.35 7.81
N PRO A 61 24.64 -29.60 8.31
CA PRO A 61 25.75 -30.15 9.09
C PRO A 61 27.12 -30.14 8.40
N LEU A 62 27.17 -30.03 7.06
CA LEU A 62 28.40 -29.96 6.29
C LEU A 62 28.84 -28.52 6.01
N LYS A 63 27.92 -27.55 6.08
CA LYS A 63 28.17 -26.14 5.73
C LYS A 63 27.21 -25.20 6.45
N SER A 64 27.71 -24.41 7.40
CA SER A 64 26.90 -23.58 8.31
C SER A 64 26.59 -22.16 7.77
N GLY A 65 26.51 -21.98 6.44
CA GLY A 65 26.24 -20.69 5.80
C GLY A 65 26.93 -20.57 4.44
N LEU A 66 26.96 -19.36 3.87
CA LEU A 66 27.66 -19.04 2.63
C LEU A 66 29.11 -18.63 2.90
N ASN A 67 30.01 -18.99 1.99
CA ASN A 67 31.42 -18.61 2.05
C ASN A 67 31.73 -17.54 1.00
N SER A 68 32.90 -16.91 1.11
CA SER A 68 33.34 -15.89 0.16
C SER A 68 33.44 -16.38 -1.29
N SER A 69 33.60 -17.69 -1.52
CA SER A 69 33.55 -18.29 -2.86
C SER A 69 32.13 -18.28 -3.44
N ASP A 70 31.12 -18.59 -2.62
CA ASP A 70 29.73 -18.63 -3.08
C ASP A 70 29.24 -17.23 -3.43
N LEU A 71 29.63 -16.22 -2.64
CA LEU A 71 29.32 -14.82 -2.93
C LEU A 71 29.86 -14.37 -4.30
N LYS A 72 31.08 -14.80 -4.66
CA LYS A 72 31.66 -14.49 -5.97
C LYS A 72 30.93 -15.18 -7.11
N THR A 73 30.46 -16.40 -6.90
CA THR A 73 29.65 -17.12 -7.90
C THR A 73 28.30 -16.43 -8.08
N LEU A 74 27.66 -15.98 -6.99
CA LEU A 74 26.41 -15.22 -7.03
C LEU A 74 26.58 -13.86 -7.72
N GLU A 75 27.69 -13.15 -7.46
CA GLU A 75 28.00 -11.86 -8.09
C GLU A 75 28.31 -12.00 -9.59
N ALA A 76 28.68 -13.19 -10.05
CA ALA A 76 28.97 -13.46 -11.46
C ALA A 76 27.74 -13.90 -12.27
N LEU A 77 26.56 -14.02 -11.64
CA LEU A 77 25.32 -14.35 -12.34
C LEU A 77 24.85 -13.17 -13.21
N ASP A 78 24.17 -13.50 -14.30
CA ASP A 78 23.54 -12.49 -15.14
C ASP A 78 22.43 -11.75 -14.37
N ASN A 79 22.26 -10.45 -14.66
CA ASN A 79 21.26 -9.58 -14.02
C ASN A 79 21.48 -9.32 -12.51
N VAL A 80 22.65 -9.63 -11.94
CA VAL A 80 23.03 -9.30 -10.56
C VAL A 80 23.88 -8.03 -10.52
N ALA A 81 23.33 -6.94 -10.00
CA ALA A 81 24.03 -5.65 -9.86
C ALA A 81 25.05 -5.66 -8.71
N GLY A 82 24.79 -6.47 -7.69
CA GLY A 82 25.69 -6.62 -6.56
C GLY A 82 25.18 -7.57 -5.49
N VAL A 83 26.14 -8.09 -4.71
CA VAL A 83 25.89 -8.97 -3.59
C VAL A 83 26.38 -8.28 -2.31
N ALA A 84 25.51 -8.17 -1.31
CA ALA A 84 25.79 -7.50 -0.06
C ALA A 84 25.54 -8.43 1.13
N PRO A 85 26.61 -8.98 1.74
CA PRO A 85 26.48 -9.69 3.00
C PRO A 85 25.92 -8.78 4.08
N SER A 86 25.00 -9.31 4.88
CA SER A 86 24.36 -8.59 5.97
C SER A 86 24.60 -9.32 7.28
N VAL A 87 25.28 -8.65 8.21
CA VAL A 87 25.49 -9.14 9.57
C VAL A 87 24.83 -8.14 10.51
N SER A 88 24.03 -8.60 11.47
CA SER A 88 23.44 -7.73 12.48
C SER A 88 23.72 -8.30 13.86
N ILE A 89 24.28 -7.49 14.74
CA ILE A 89 24.54 -7.83 16.14
C ILE A 89 24.08 -6.68 17.03
N THR A 90 23.51 -7.00 18.18
CA THR A 90 23.28 -6.01 19.24
C THR A 90 24.51 -5.97 20.12
N GLY A 91 25.01 -4.77 20.42
CA GLY A 91 26.17 -4.59 21.29
C GLY A 91 26.19 -3.20 21.90
N SER A 92 27.32 -2.82 22.51
CA SER A 92 27.48 -1.51 23.13
C SER A 92 28.36 -0.59 22.31
N ALA A 93 28.10 0.72 22.43
CA ALA A 93 28.96 1.76 21.92
C ALA A 93 29.29 2.78 23.01
N GLY A 94 30.52 3.28 23.05
CA GLY A 94 30.96 4.22 24.07
C GLY A 94 31.93 5.28 23.59
N ARG A 95 31.81 6.47 24.17
CA ARG A 95 32.72 7.61 23.95
C ARG A 95 32.76 8.50 25.18
N GLN A 96 33.97 8.84 25.66
CA GLN A 96 34.22 9.85 26.71
C GLN A 96 33.29 9.76 27.94
N GLY A 97 33.06 8.55 28.46
CA GLY A 97 32.22 8.32 29.65
C GLY A 97 30.71 8.17 29.37
N THR A 98 30.27 8.36 28.12
CA THR A 98 28.93 7.97 27.65
C THR A 98 28.99 6.53 27.13
N LEU A 99 28.06 5.69 27.57
CA LEU A 99 27.92 4.30 27.14
C LEU A 99 26.45 4.07 26.75
N LEU A 100 26.26 3.50 25.56
CA LEU A 100 24.99 2.99 25.06
C LEU A 100 25.10 1.47 25.04
N ASP A 101 24.19 0.78 25.73
CA ASP A 101 24.29 -0.68 25.96
C ASP A 101 23.52 -1.50 24.93
N GLU A 102 22.53 -0.90 24.26
CA GLU A 102 21.66 -1.57 23.30
C GLU A 102 21.75 -0.90 21.93
N VAL A 103 22.90 -1.01 21.27
CA VAL A 103 23.15 -0.43 19.94
C VAL A 103 23.06 -1.51 18.86
N SER A 104 22.32 -1.23 17.79
CA SER A 104 22.25 -2.08 16.61
C SER A 104 23.50 -1.88 15.75
N ILE A 105 24.35 -2.91 15.62
CA ILE A 105 25.57 -2.87 14.81
C ILE A 105 25.35 -3.70 13.56
N MET A 106 25.30 -3.02 12.42
CA MET A 106 25.10 -3.63 11.11
C MET A 106 26.41 -3.70 10.31
N GLY A 107 26.73 -4.89 9.81
CA GLY A 107 27.79 -5.13 8.86
C GLY A 107 27.27 -5.07 7.43
N LYS A 108 27.70 -4.08 6.64
CA LYS A 108 27.31 -3.89 5.24
C LYS A 108 28.53 -3.62 4.36
N ASN A 109 28.38 -3.75 3.03
CA ASN A 109 29.41 -3.42 2.05
C ASN A 109 29.03 -2.20 1.20
N GLU A 110 29.88 -1.83 0.24
CA GLU A 110 29.64 -0.69 -0.66
C GLU A 110 28.43 -0.90 -1.58
N LYS A 111 28.10 -2.15 -1.94
CA LYS A 111 26.95 -2.48 -2.78
C LYS A 111 25.64 -2.13 -2.08
N PHE A 112 25.54 -2.40 -0.77
CA PHE A 112 24.42 -1.94 0.05
C PHE A 112 24.26 -0.42 -0.05
N PHE A 113 25.34 0.35 0.12
CA PHE A 113 25.30 1.82 0.06
C PHE A 113 25.02 2.39 -1.33
N ALA A 114 25.32 1.63 -2.39
CA ALA A 114 25.01 2.01 -3.77
C ALA A 114 23.51 1.84 -4.09
N ALA A 115 22.88 0.80 -3.52
CA ALA A 115 21.44 0.55 -3.66
C ALA A 115 20.61 1.32 -2.63
N ASP A 116 21.16 1.61 -1.46
CA ASP A 116 20.50 2.36 -0.40
C ASP A 116 20.33 3.84 -0.80
N THR A 117 19.07 4.25 -0.90
CA THR A 117 18.65 5.61 -1.27
C THR A 117 18.72 6.59 -0.10
N THR A 118 18.99 6.11 1.11
CA THR A 118 19.15 6.97 2.30
C THR A 118 20.25 8.01 2.08
N GLU A 119 19.89 9.28 2.28
CA GLU A 119 20.83 10.39 2.17
C GLU A 119 21.79 10.45 3.36
N MET A 120 23.03 10.83 3.08
CA MET A 120 24.02 11.10 4.11
C MET A 120 23.87 12.56 4.56
N MET A 121 23.59 12.76 5.83
CA MET A 121 23.54 14.09 6.43
C MET A 121 24.92 14.75 6.44
N GLN A 122 25.95 13.97 6.76
CA GLN A 122 27.34 14.43 6.82
C GLN A 122 28.32 13.32 6.39
N GLY A 123 29.45 13.72 5.82
CA GLY A 123 30.55 12.81 5.50
C GLY A 123 30.30 11.97 4.25
N ARG A 124 30.71 10.69 4.28
CA ARG A 124 30.64 9.76 3.14
C ARG A 124 30.09 8.40 3.53
N LYS A 125 29.55 7.69 2.53
CA LYS A 125 29.21 6.26 2.63
C LYS A 125 30.48 5.40 2.72
N LEU A 126 30.35 4.15 3.15
CA LEU A 126 31.45 3.19 3.15
C LEU A 126 31.81 2.81 1.71
N ALA A 127 33.10 2.82 1.39
CA ALA A 127 33.62 2.55 0.05
C ALA A 127 34.25 1.15 -0.03
N ALA A 128 34.46 0.64 -1.25
CA ALA A 128 35.11 -0.66 -1.47
C ALA A 128 36.50 -0.76 -0.81
N SER A 129 37.22 0.36 -0.68
CA SER A 129 38.52 0.42 0.01
C SER A 129 38.43 0.13 1.51
N ASP A 130 37.28 0.37 2.13
CA ASP A 130 37.07 0.14 3.57
C ASP A 130 36.73 -1.33 3.88
N MET A 131 36.53 -2.17 2.85
CA MET A 131 36.06 -3.56 2.96
C MET A 131 37.18 -4.58 3.07
N ASP A 132 38.40 -4.15 3.41
CA ASP A 132 39.57 -5.03 3.54
C ASP A 132 39.52 -5.92 4.81
N GLY A 133 38.76 -5.50 5.83
CA GLY A 133 38.64 -6.17 7.13
C GLY A 133 39.61 -5.66 8.20
N ASN A 134 40.48 -4.71 7.84
CA ASN A 134 41.45 -4.08 8.75
C ASN A 134 41.16 -2.57 8.92
N THR A 135 40.29 -2.01 8.09
CA THR A 135 39.86 -0.62 8.17
C THR A 135 38.69 -0.49 9.15
N TYR A 136 38.94 0.16 10.28
CA TYR A 136 37.94 0.37 11.34
C TYR A 136 37.29 1.76 11.19
N VAL A 137 36.31 1.83 10.29
CA VAL A 137 35.46 3.01 10.07
C VAL A 137 33.98 2.66 10.26
N CYS A 138 33.17 3.64 10.62
CA CYS A 138 31.73 3.46 10.80
C CYS A 138 30.92 4.63 10.25
N VAL A 139 29.68 4.34 9.88
CA VAL A 139 28.61 5.32 9.66
C VAL A 139 27.65 5.20 10.83
N ILE A 140 27.33 6.32 11.47
CA ILE A 140 26.37 6.36 12.58
C ILE A 140 25.07 7.00 12.12
N ASP A 141 24.00 6.72 12.83
CA ASP A 141 22.73 7.40 12.64
C ASP A 141 22.67 8.73 13.42
N GLN A 142 21.58 9.46 13.23
CA GLN A 142 21.40 10.77 13.87
C GLN A 142 21.27 10.67 15.39
N ASP A 143 20.71 9.58 15.91
CA ASP A 143 20.45 9.41 17.35
C ASP A 143 21.73 9.15 18.14
N ILE A 144 22.65 8.35 17.59
CA ILE A 144 24.00 8.18 18.15
C ILE A 144 24.79 9.48 18.05
N ALA A 145 24.67 10.20 16.93
CA ALA A 145 25.33 11.49 16.76
C ALA A 145 24.88 12.50 17.83
N LYS A 146 23.56 12.63 18.06
CA LYS A 146 23.01 13.52 19.10
C LYS A 146 23.44 13.10 20.51
N SER A 147 23.50 11.81 20.78
CA SER A 147 23.80 11.27 22.12
C SER A 147 25.28 11.38 22.48
N MET A 148 26.19 11.10 21.54
CA MET A 148 27.64 11.05 21.80
C MET A 148 28.43 12.29 21.35
N PHE A 149 27.84 13.16 20.53
CA PHE A 149 28.51 14.32 19.92
C PHE A 149 27.70 15.61 20.10
N VAL A 150 27.37 15.93 21.35
CA VAL A 150 26.61 17.15 21.70
C VAL A 150 27.40 18.41 21.30
N ASN A 151 26.92 19.13 20.29
CA ASN A 151 27.56 20.33 19.72
C ASN A 151 29.00 20.09 19.18
N GLU A 152 29.35 18.85 18.84
CA GLU A 152 30.63 18.49 18.24
C GLU A 152 30.42 17.92 16.83
N ASN A 153 31.42 18.08 15.97
CA ASN A 153 31.40 17.40 14.67
C ASN A 153 31.79 15.92 14.87
N PRO A 154 30.90 14.96 14.52
CA PRO A 154 31.19 13.55 14.69
C PRO A 154 32.23 13.01 13.69
N LEU A 155 32.44 13.68 12.55
CA LEU A 155 33.33 13.19 11.51
C LEU A 155 34.79 13.11 11.99
N GLU A 156 35.48 12.04 11.56
CA GLU A 156 36.87 11.69 11.89
C GLU A 156 37.15 11.41 13.37
N GLN A 157 36.16 11.57 14.23
CA GLN A 157 36.25 11.20 15.64
C GLN A 157 36.13 9.69 15.81
N ARG A 158 36.64 9.16 16.92
CA ARG A 158 36.57 7.74 17.23
C ARG A 158 35.57 7.42 18.31
N ILE A 159 34.83 6.32 18.12
CA ILE A 159 33.96 5.69 19.11
C ILE A 159 34.42 4.26 19.36
N MET A 160 34.18 3.75 20.56
CA MET A 160 34.35 2.33 20.85
C MET A 160 33.04 1.60 20.53
N VAL A 161 33.10 0.57 19.71
CA VAL A 161 31.98 -0.31 19.37
C VAL A 161 32.38 -1.72 19.76
N ASN A 162 31.69 -2.29 20.75
CA ASN A 162 31.95 -3.62 21.31
C ASN A 162 33.45 -3.87 21.61
N GLY A 163 34.11 -2.87 22.22
CA GLY A 163 35.54 -2.90 22.59
C GLY A 163 36.54 -2.56 21.48
N GLN A 164 36.10 -2.37 20.23
CA GLN A 164 36.95 -1.99 19.10
C GLN A 164 36.78 -0.52 18.75
N SER A 165 37.86 0.18 18.38
CA SER A 165 37.78 1.62 18.08
C SER A 165 37.52 1.85 16.59
N TYR A 166 36.43 2.54 16.26
CA TYR A 166 36.04 2.91 14.89
C TYR A 166 36.08 4.42 14.68
N ALA A 167 36.57 4.88 13.53
CA ALA A 167 36.46 6.28 13.12
C ALA A 167 35.13 6.54 12.40
N VAL A 168 34.40 7.57 12.80
CA VAL A 168 33.15 7.95 12.16
C VAL A 168 33.46 8.67 10.85
N VAL A 169 32.97 8.12 9.73
CA VAL A 169 33.19 8.68 8.38
C VAL A 169 31.93 9.30 7.78
N GLY A 170 30.77 9.05 8.40
CA GLY A 170 29.51 9.61 7.95
C GLY A 170 28.41 9.51 8.99
N VAL A 171 27.43 10.39 8.84
CA VAL A 171 26.18 10.40 9.61
C VAL A 171 25.02 10.28 8.63
N ARG A 172 24.16 9.29 8.85
CA ARG A 172 22.97 9.03 8.06
C ARG A 172 21.73 9.54 8.80
N ASP A 173 20.69 9.90 8.04
CA ASP A 173 19.41 10.28 8.62
C ASP A 173 18.68 9.05 9.22
N THR A 174 18.02 9.24 10.37
CA THR A 174 17.17 8.22 11.01
C THR A 174 15.73 8.23 10.50
N GLU A 175 15.29 9.29 9.79
CA GLU A 175 13.90 9.44 9.36
C GLU A 175 13.54 8.73 8.04
N SER A 176 14.42 7.89 7.49
CA SER A 176 14.09 7.10 6.29
C SER A 176 13.20 5.91 6.65
N THR A 177 12.02 5.84 6.02
CA THR A 177 10.94 4.85 6.20
C THR A 177 11.41 3.39 6.14
N SER A 178 12.59 3.14 5.56
CA SER A 178 13.28 1.85 5.48
C SER A 178 13.65 1.23 6.84
N ASP A 179 13.79 2.01 7.91
CA ASP A 179 14.18 1.50 9.24
C ASP A 179 12.99 1.05 10.12
N ILE A 180 11.74 1.16 9.65
CA ILE A 180 10.57 0.71 10.43
C ILE A 180 10.59 -0.81 10.66
N MET A 181 11.12 -1.61 9.74
CA MET A 181 11.32 -3.06 9.96
C MET A 181 12.46 -3.37 10.94
N ALA A 182 13.46 -2.49 11.07
CA ALA A 182 14.43 -2.59 12.16
C ALA A 182 13.72 -2.40 13.51
N GLY A 183 12.76 -1.47 13.60
CA GLY A 183 11.92 -1.27 14.79
C GLY A 183 10.84 -2.35 15.05
N MET A 184 10.53 -3.21 14.08
CA MET A 184 9.58 -4.33 14.25
C MET A 184 10.26 -5.64 14.68
N ASN A 185 11.53 -5.87 14.31
CA ASN A 185 12.30 -7.06 14.69
C ASN A 185 13.30 -6.82 15.83
N THR A 186 13.65 -5.56 16.12
CA THR A 186 14.32 -5.21 17.37
C THR A 186 13.30 -4.54 18.27
N SER A 187 13.25 -4.97 19.53
CA SER A 187 12.53 -4.25 20.57
C SER A 187 12.82 -2.76 20.45
N SER A 188 11.80 -1.95 20.70
CA SER A 188 11.76 -0.49 20.55
C SER A 188 12.67 0.26 21.55
N SER A 189 13.92 -0.21 21.67
CA SER A 189 14.89 0.10 22.72
C SER A 189 16.34 0.04 22.19
N ALA A 190 16.56 0.03 20.87
CA ALA A 190 17.91 0.27 20.38
C ALA A 190 18.26 1.76 20.55
N ASP A 191 19.35 2.08 21.24
CA ASP A 191 19.88 3.44 21.45
C ASP A 191 20.43 4.09 20.16
N GLY A 192 20.15 3.47 19.01
CA GLY A 192 20.57 3.85 17.66
C GLY A 192 21.31 2.73 16.93
N THR A 193 21.79 3.07 15.73
CA THR A 193 22.36 2.13 14.76
C THR A 193 23.73 2.58 14.23
N ILE A 194 24.69 1.67 14.25
CA ILE A 194 26.05 1.85 13.69
C ILE A 194 26.25 0.87 12.53
N ILE A 195 26.63 1.37 11.37
CA ILE A 195 27.01 0.57 10.22
C ILE A 195 28.53 0.51 10.11
N ILE A 196 29.09 -0.70 10.06
CA ILE A 196 30.52 -0.99 9.89
C ILE A 196 30.75 -1.91 8.68
N PRO A 197 31.99 -2.02 8.17
CA PRO A 197 32.33 -2.99 7.14
C PRO A 197 31.91 -4.41 7.55
N TYR A 198 31.25 -5.13 6.65
CA TYR A 198 30.67 -6.44 6.94
C TYR A 198 31.68 -7.48 7.47
N LYS A 199 32.94 -7.42 7.04
CA LYS A 199 34.01 -8.29 7.56
C LYS A 199 34.32 -8.03 9.03
N ASN A 200 34.28 -6.76 9.45
CA ASN A 200 34.51 -6.38 10.84
C ASN A 200 33.33 -6.85 11.71
N ALA A 201 32.11 -6.70 11.23
CA ALA A 201 30.92 -7.23 11.91
C ALA A 201 30.93 -8.75 12.02
N LEU A 202 31.33 -9.46 10.96
CA LEU A 202 31.48 -10.92 10.97
C LEU A 202 32.51 -11.38 12.02
N ALA A 203 33.65 -10.68 12.09
CA ALA A 203 34.67 -10.94 13.10
C ALA A 203 34.15 -10.68 14.53
N LEU A 204 33.38 -9.61 14.73
CA LEU A 204 32.74 -9.30 16.01
C LEU A 204 31.68 -10.31 16.43
N SER A 205 30.93 -10.88 15.47
CA SER A 205 29.91 -11.90 15.76
C SER A 205 30.50 -13.28 16.06
N GLY A 206 31.80 -13.47 15.81
CA GLY A 206 32.49 -14.77 15.92
C GLY A 206 32.06 -15.80 14.88
N ALA A 207 31.33 -15.38 13.83
CA ALA A 207 30.89 -16.26 12.76
C ALA A 207 32.00 -16.41 11.69
N SER A 208 32.04 -17.56 11.03
CA SER A 208 32.97 -17.83 9.93
C SER A 208 32.33 -17.81 8.55
N ASN A 209 30.99 -17.82 8.49
CA ASN A 209 30.21 -17.87 7.26
C ASN A 209 29.12 -16.79 7.28
N TYR A 210 28.64 -16.41 6.10
CA TYR A 210 27.56 -15.45 5.91
C TYR A 210 26.21 -16.17 5.97
N SER A 211 25.39 -15.83 6.96
CA SER A 211 24.03 -16.37 7.11
C SER A 211 23.01 -15.61 6.27
N THR A 212 23.23 -14.31 6.02
CA THR A 212 22.28 -13.45 5.33
C THR A 212 22.99 -12.64 4.26
N VAL A 213 22.44 -12.64 3.06
CA VAL A 213 23.00 -11.97 1.89
C VAL A 213 21.87 -11.32 1.11
N ASP A 214 21.99 -10.03 0.86
CA ASP A 214 21.12 -9.29 -0.06
C ASP A 214 21.72 -9.35 -1.46
N ILE A 215 20.91 -9.67 -2.47
CA ILE A 215 21.30 -9.72 -3.88
C ILE A 215 20.44 -8.70 -4.62
N TYR A 216 21.09 -7.73 -5.25
CA TYR A 216 20.44 -6.65 -5.99
C TYR A 216 20.37 -6.99 -7.48
N PHE A 217 19.24 -6.69 -8.11
CA PHE A 217 19.01 -6.90 -9.53
C PHE A 217 19.45 -5.71 -10.37
N GLU A 218 19.96 -5.96 -11.59
CA GLU A 218 20.12 -4.89 -12.58
C GLU A 218 18.78 -4.50 -13.22
N ASN A 219 17.94 -5.50 -13.46
CA ASN A 219 16.59 -5.35 -14.00
C ASN A 219 15.60 -6.25 -13.22
N THR A 220 14.66 -5.62 -12.53
CA THR A 220 13.61 -6.28 -11.76
C THR A 220 12.66 -7.13 -12.61
N ASP A 221 12.49 -6.81 -13.90
CA ASP A 221 11.63 -7.58 -14.81
C ASP A 221 12.15 -9.01 -15.06
N LEU A 222 13.45 -9.24 -14.85
CA LEU A 222 14.09 -10.55 -15.00
C LEU A 222 14.30 -11.27 -13.66
N SER A 223 13.71 -10.75 -12.57
CA SER A 223 13.91 -11.25 -11.21
C SER A 223 13.54 -12.73 -11.06
N ASP A 224 12.46 -13.21 -11.67
CA ASP A 224 12.06 -14.63 -11.61
C ASP A 224 13.14 -15.57 -12.18
N GLN A 225 13.76 -15.18 -13.30
CA GLN A 225 14.84 -15.97 -13.89
C GLN A 225 16.10 -15.90 -13.03
N THR A 226 16.47 -14.72 -12.54
CA THR A 226 17.63 -14.55 -11.66
C THR A 226 17.46 -15.30 -10.35
N ILE A 227 16.25 -15.37 -9.79
CA ILE A 227 15.96 -16.17 -8.59
C ILE A 227 16.21 -17.65 -8.87
N ALA A 228 15.76 -18.19 -10.01
CA ALA A 228 16.01 -19.58 -10.38
C ALA A 228 17.52 -19.87 -10.55
N ASP A 229 18.27 -18.93 -11.13
CA ASP A 229 19.72 -19.06 -11.27
C ASP A 229 20.44 -19.01 -9.90
N VAL A 230 19.98 -18.14 -9.00
CA VAL A 230 20.46 -18.05 -7.61
C VAL A 230 20.16 -19.34 -6.85
N GLU A 231 18.95 -19.89 -6.96
CA GLU A 231 18.57 -21.19 -6.38
C GLU A 231 19.51 -22.30 -6.87
N GLY A 232 19.83 -22.34 -8.17
CA GLY A 232 20.78 -23.31 -8.72
C GLY A 232 22.18 -23.24 -8.09
N VAL A 233 22.68 -22.02 -7.85
CA VAL A 233 23.96 -21.81 -7.15
C VAL A 233 23.88 -22.24 -5.68
N LEU A 234 22.79 -21.88 -4.98
CA LEU A 234 22.60 -22.22 -3.57
C LEU A 234 22.41 -23.73 -3.37
N ASP A 235 21.66 -24.40 -4.24
CA ASP A 235 21.48 -25.85 -4.23
C ASP A 235 22.83 -26.57 -4.37
N ALA A 236 23.65 -26.17 -5.35
CA ALA A 236 24.99 -26.71 -5.52
C ALA A 236 25.87 -26.42 -4.28
N ALA A 237 25.80 -25.21 -3.73
CA ALA A 237 26.56 -24.78 -2.57
C ALA A 237 26.22 -25.58 -1.29
N PHE A 238 24.98 -26.07 -1.16
CA PHE A 238 24.49 -26.85 -0.03
C PHE A 238 24.31 -28.35 -0.31
N ASN A 239 24.82 -28.86 -1.44
CA ASN A 239 24.72 -30.26 -1.86
C ASN A 239 23.27 -30.76 -2.04
N TYR A 240 22.40 -29.93 -2.61
CA TYR A 240 20.98 -30.23 -2.89
C TYR A 240 20.21 -30.71 -1.66
N LYS A 241 20.60 -30.22 -0.48
CA LYS A 241 19.92 -30.55 0.76
C LYS A 241 18.80 -29.56 1.02
N ASP A 242 17.59 -30.08 1.12
CA ASP A 242 16.39 -29.32 1.45
C ASP A 242 16.56 -28.46 2.70
N ASN A 243 15.88 -27.31 2.71
CA ASN A 243 15.79 -26.40 3.85
C ASN A 243 17.15 -25.89 4.37
N SER A 244 18.16 -25.82 3.48
CA SER A 244 19.48 -25.24 3.79
C SER A 244 19.50 -23.71 3.64
N TYR A 245 18.56 -23.15 2.87
CA TYR A 245 18.40 -21.72 2.67
C TYR A 245 16.93 -21.34 2.45
N SER A 246 16.64 -20.05 2.52
CA SER A 246 15.37 -19.44 2.15
C SER A 246 15.64 -18.14 1.38
N ILE A 247 14.85 -17.87 0.36
CA ILE A 247 14.91 -16.63 -0.42
C ILE A 247 13.64 -15.83 -0.12
N LEU A 248 13.82 -14.58 0.30
CA LEU A 248 12.74 -13.62 0.46
C LEU A 248 12.79 -12.61 -0.69
N ASN A 249 11.75 -12.60 -1.53
CA ASN A 249 11.51 -11.58 -2.53
C ASN A 249 10.39 -10.64 -2.06
N LEU A 250 10.71 -9.39 -1.76
CA LEU A 250 9.71 -8.40 -1.36
C LEU A 250 8.78 -8.02 -2.52
N GLY A 251 9.24 -8.09 -3.77
CA GLY A 251 8.41 -7.86 -4.96
C GLY A 251 7.23 -8.84 -5.02
N SER A 252 7.50 -10.14 -4.84
CA SER A 252 6.44 -11.16 -4.81
C SER A 252 5.47 -10.98 -3.63
N LEU A 253 5.95 -10.45 -2.49
CA LEU A 253 5.10 -10.13 -1.34
C LEU A 253 4.17 -8.96 -1.67
N LEU A 254 4.68 -7.89 -2.30
CA LEU A 254 3.88 -6.76 -2.76
C LEU A 254 2.81 -7.19 -3.78
N ASP A 255 3.15 -8.07 -4.72
CA ASP A 255 2.19 -8.62 -5.68
C ASP A 255 1.07 -9.41 -5.00
N MET A 256 1.42 -10.19 -3.98
CA MET A 256 0.45 -10.90 -3.15
C MET A 256 -0.47 -9.93 -2.40
N MET A 257 0.09 -8.87 -1.81
CA MET A 257 -0.69 -7.82 -1.13
C MET A 257 -1.63 -7.08 -2.10
N ASN A 258 -1.15 -6.74 -3.30
CA ASN A 258 -1.95 -6.15 -4.37
C ASN A 258 -3.12 -7.05 -4.77
N THR A 259 -2.86 -8.35 -4.93
CA THR A 259 -3.88 -9.34 -5.26
C THR A 259 -4.92 -9.44 -4.14
N MET A 260 -4.49 -9.46 -2.88
CA MET A 260 -5.38 -9.50 -1.72
C MET A 260 -6.20 -8.21 -1.59
N SER A 261 -5.60 -7.04 -1.79
CA SER A 261 -6.29 -5.74 -1.80
C SER A 261 -7.36 -5.67 -2.89
N THR A 262 -7.04 -6.18 -4.08
CA THR A 262 -7.98 -6.28 -5.20
C THR A 262 -9.14 -7.21 -4.88
N LEU A 263 -8.88 -8.38 -4.27
CA LEU A 263 -9.90 -9.33 -3.84
C LEU A 263 -10.84 -8.73 -2.79
N LEU A 264 -10.30 -8.08 -1.76
CA LEU A 264 -11.09 -7.40 -0.73
C LEU A 264 -11.94 -6.28 -1.32
N SER A 265 -11.37 -5.48 -2.23
CA SER A 265 -12.09 -4.44 -2.94
C SER A 265 -13.26 -5.00 -3.75
N ALA A 266 -13.05 -6.13 -4.45
CA ALA A 266 -14.09 -6.81 -5.22
C ALA A 266 -15.22 -7.35 -4.33
N LEU A 267 -14.88 -7.94 -3.18
CA LEU A 267 -15.86 -8.42 -2.19
C LEU A 267 -16.71 -7.26 -1.64
N LEU A 268 -16.07 -6.15 -1.26
CA LEU A 268 -16.75 -4.95 -0.76
C LEU A 268 -17.66 -4.34 -1.83
N ALA A 269 -17.19 -4.24 -3.07
CA ALA A 269 -18.00 -3.82 -4.20
C ALA A 269 -19.20 -4.75 -4.42
N GLY A 270 -19.02 -6.06 -4.29
CA GLY A 270 -20.08 -7.06 -4.36
C GLY A 270 -21.14 -6.87 -3.28
N ILE A 271 -20.75 -6.75 -2.01
CA ILE A 271 -21.67 -6.50 -0.89
C ILE A 271 -22.42 -5.19 -1.09
N ALA A 272 -21.72 -4.15 -1.52
CA ALA A 272 -22.34 -2.86 -1.74
C ALA A 272 -23.28 -2.83 -2.95
N SER A 273 -23.03 -3.63 -3.99
CA SER A 273 -23.96 -3.78 -5.10
C SER A 273 -25.35 -4.25 -4.62
N ILE A 274 -25.40 -5.10 -3.58
CA ILE A 274 -26.66 -5.54 -2.96
C ILE A 274 -27.36 -4.35 -2.28
N ALA A 275 -26.63 -3.54 -1.51
CA ALA A 275 -27.17 -2.34 -0.88
C ALA A 275 -27.73 -1.34 -1.92
N LEU A 276 -27.04 -1.20 -3.05
CA LEU A 276 -27.48 -0.38 -4.18
C LEU A 276 -28.73 -0.93 -4.85
N VAL A 277 -28.86 -2.25 -5.02
CA VAL A 277 -30.09 -2.87 -5.53
C VAL A 277 -31.27 -2.55 -4.61
N VAL A 278 -31.09 -2.64 -3.29
CA VAL A 278 -32.13 -2.27 -2.32
C VAL A 278 -32.52 -0.79 -2.46
N GLY A 279 -31.53 0.10 -2.59
CA GLY A 279 -31.77 1.53 -2.86
C GLY A 279 -32.49 1.76 -4.19
N GLY A 280 -32.10 1.05 -5.24
CA GLY A 280 -32.69 1.10 -6.57
C GLY A 280 -34.15 0.65 -6.62
N ILE A 281 -34.49 -0.42 -5.89
CA ILE A 281 -35.89 -0.85 -5.72
C ILE A 281 -36.72 0.27 -5.06
N GLY A 282 -36.12 1.02 -4.12
CA GLY A 282 -36.73 2.20 -3.53
C GLY A 282 -37.08 3.27 -4.58
N ILE A 283 -36.13 3.61 -5.46
CA ILE A 283 -36.37 4.54 -6.59
C ILE A 283 -37.50 4.02 -7.48
N MET A 284 -37.45 2.75 -7.87
CA MET A 284 -38.45 2.13 -8.74
C MET A 284 -39.85 2.25 -8.14
N ASN A 285 -40.02 1.91 -6.86
CA ASN A 285 -41.30 1.98 -6.17
C ASN A 285 -41.82 3.41 -6.09
N MET A 286 -40.96 4.37 -5.72
CA MET A 286 -41.34 5.78 -5.66
C MET A 286 -41.75 6.31 -7.04
N MET A 287 -41.00 5.95 -8.09
CA MET A 287 -41.33 6.35 -9.46
C MET A 287 -42.62 5.69 -9.96
N LEU A 288 -42.89 4.42 -9.64
CA LEU A 288 -44.16 3.78 -9.96
C LEU A 288 -45.35 4.50 -9.32
N VAL A 289 -45.21 4.91 -8.05
CA VAL A 289 -46.24 5.69 -7.36
C VAL A 289 -46.37 7.08 -7.99
N SER A 290 -45.27 7.75 -8.33
CA SER A 290 -45.31 9.04 -9.02
C SER A 290 -45.98 8.96 -10.40
N VAL A 291 -45.81 7.86 -11.14
CA VAL A 291 -46.52 7.63 -12.40
C VAL A 291 -48.02 7.50 -12.16
N THR A 292 -48.43 6.79 -11.11
CA THR A 292 -49.86 6.67 -10.77
C THR A 292 -50.46 8.01 -10.32
N GLU A 293 -49.74 8.82 -9.54
CA GLU A 293 -50.18 10.16 -9.12
C GLU A 293 -50.29 11.13 -10.31
N ARG A 294 -49.40 11.01 -11.31
CA ARG A 294 -49.38 11.87 -12.50
C ARG A 294 -50.11 11.27 -13.72
N THR A 295 -50.93 10.23 -13.56
CA THR A 295 -51.56 9.50 -14.68
C THR A 295 -52.35 10.42 -15.62
N LYS A 296 -53.18 11.32 -15.07
CA LYS A 296 -53.98 12.29 -15.85
C LYS A 296 -53.12 13.25 -16.67
N GLU A 297 -52.04 13.77 -16.07
CA GLU A 297 -51.12 14.70 -16.73
C GLU A 297 -50.41 14.01 -17.92
N ILE A 298 -49.95 12.78 -17.72
CA ILE A 298 -49.30 11.96 -18.75
C ILE A 298 -50.29 11.66 -19.89
N GLY A 299 -51.55 11.34 -19.55
CA GLY A 299 -52.64 11.10 -20.50
C GLY A 299 -52.95 12.32 -21.36
N LEU A 300 -53.00 13.50 -20.75
CA LEU A 300 -53.23 14.77 -21.46
C LEU A 300 -52.10 15.08 -22.45
N ARG A 301 -50.82 14.90 -22.04
CA ARG A 301 -49.67 15.12 -22.93
C ARG A 301 -49.69 14.20 -24.14
N LYS A 302 -50.04 12.93 -23.94
CA LYS A 302 -50.19 11.98 -25.05
C LYS A 302 -51.37 12.29 -25.96
N ALA A 303 -52.49 12.75 -25.41
CA ALA A 303 -53.64 13.18 -26.21
C ALA A 303 -53.32 14.40 -27.09
N LEU A 304 -52.39 15.24 -26.66
CA LEU A 304 -51.86 16.38 -27.41
C LEU A 304 -50.75 15.98 -28.41
N GLY A 305 -50.42 14.70 -28.54
CA GLY A 305 -49.48 14.18 -29.53
C GLY A 305 -48.05 13.93 -29.03
N ALA A 306 -47.79 13.91 -27.71
CA ALA A 306 -46.46 13.58 -27.22
C ALA A 306 -46.06 12.12 -27.54
N ASP A 307 -44.87 11.95 -28.12
CA ASP A 307 -44.34 10.62 -28.44
C ASP A 307 -44.11 9.78 -27.16
N PRO A 308 -44.44 8.47 -27.16
CA PRO A 308 -44.16 7.58 -26.03
C PRO A 308 -42.69 7.60 -25.59
N LEU A 309 -41.77 7.74 -26.54
CA LEU A 309 -40.33 7.87 -26.29
C LEU A 309 -39.98 9.15 -25.52
N GLN A 310 -40.62 10.29 -25.81
CA GLN A 310 -40.39 11.54 -25.08
C GLN A 310 -40.81 11.42 -23.62
N ILE A 311 -41.94 10.75 -23.36
CA ILE A 311 -42.41 10.48 -22.00
C ILE A 311 -41.43 9.56 -21.27
N GLN A 312 -40.94 8.52 -21.95
CA GLN A 312 -39.99 7.57 -21.37
C GLN A 312 -38.67 8.26 -20.99
N VAL A 313 -38.10 9.07 -21.88
CA VAL A 313 -36.84 9.80 -21.64
C VAL A 313 -37.00 10.77 -20.46
N LEU A 314 -38.14 11.46 -20.33
CA LEU A 314 -38.39 12.35 -19.20
C LEU A 314 -38.29 11.62 -17.85
N PHE A 315 -38.96 10.47 -17.72
CA PHE A 315 -38.94 9.68 -16.48
C PHE A 315 -37.57 9.05 -16.21
N ILE A 316 -36.83 8.65 -17.25
CA ILE A 316 -35.44 8.17 -17.10
C ILE A 316 -34.54 9.29 -16.58
N ILE A 317 -34.67 10.50 -17.13
CA ILE A 317 -33.89 11.67 -16.66
C ILE A 317 -34.26 12.02 -15.22
N GLU A 318 -35.54 11.92 -14.82
CA GLU A 318 -35.97 12.16 -13.44
C GLU A 318 -35.35 11.12 -12.48
N ALA A 319 -35.34 9.84 -12.85
CA ALA A 319 -34.69 8.78 -12.08
C ALA A 319 -33.16 8.96 -12.00
N LEU A 320 -32.52 9.29 -13.12
CA LEU A 320 -31.08 9.54 -13.20
C LEU A 320 -30.67 10.76 -12.36
N ALA A 321 -31.46 11.83 -12.39
CA ALA A 321 -31.18 13.02 -11.58
C ALA A 321 -31.24 12.71 -10.09
N LEU A 322 -32.22 11.91 -9.65
CA LEU A 322 -32.33 11.47 -8.25
C LEU A 322 -31.17 10.56 -7.86
N SER A 323 -30.77 9.62 -8.72
CA SER A 323 -29.68 8.71 -8.43
C SER A 323 -28.32 9.40 -8.42
N LEU A 324 -28.07 10.32 -9.35
CA LEU A 324 -26.85 11.13 -9.37
C LEU A 324 -26.77 12.09 -8.18
N ALA A 325 -27.88 12.73 -7.78
CA ALA A 325 -27.89 13.57 -6.59
C ALA A 325 -27.56 12.75 -5.33
N GLY A 326 -28.18 11.57 -5.18
CA GLY A 326 -27.85 10.66 -4.09
C GLY A 326 -26.41 10.14 -4.15
N GLY A 327 -25.91 9.87 -5.35
CA GLY A 327 -24.53 9.45 -5.60
C GLY A 327 -23.51 10.52 -5.21
N ILE A 328 -23.71 11.77 -5.62
CA ILE A 328 -22.82 12.89 -5.27
C ILE A 328 -22.80 13.11 -3.76
N ILE A 329 -23.96 13.12 -3.11
CA ILE A 329 -24.05 13.24 -1.64
C ILE A 329 -23.37 12.04 -0.98
N GLY A 330 -23.58 10.84 -1.49
CA GLY A 330 -22.92 9.62 -1.03
C GLY A 330 -21.40 9.68 -1.17
N ILE A 331 -20.88 10.21 -2.29
CA ILE A 331 -19.44 10.42 -2.50
C ILE A 331 -18.87 11.38 -1.46
N VAL A 332 -19.50 12.54 -1.27
CA VAL A 332 -19.05 13.54 -0.30
C VAL A 332 -19.06 12.98 1.13
N LEU A 333 -20.15 12.30 1.51
CA LEU A 333 -20.25 11.67 2.83
C LEU A 333 -19.27 10.51 3.00
N GLY A 334 -19.10 9.68 1.97
CA GLY A 334 -18.16 8.55 1.99
C GLY A 334 -16.72 9.02 2.19
N LEU A 335 -16.28 10.03 1.43
CA LEU A 335 -14.96 10.64 1.60
C LEU A 335 -14.82 11.28 2.99
N GLY A 336 -15.85 11.98 3.47
CA GLY A 336 -15.84 12.55 4.83
C GLY A 336 -15.69 11.48 5.92
N ILE A 337 -16.40 10.36 5.79
CA ILE A 337 -16.27 9.20 6.69
C ILE A 337 -14.87 8.60 6.59
N SER A 338 -14.31 8.45 5.37
CA SER A 338 -12.95 7.95 5.18
C SER A 338 -11.91 8.82 5.88
N VAL A 339 -11.98 10.15 5.75
CA VAL A 339 -11.04 11.07 6.41
C VAL A 339 -11.09 10.90 7.93
N ILE A 340 -12.30 10.83 8.50
CA ILE A 340 -12.46 10.62 9.95
C ILE A 340 -11.91 9.25 10.36
N ALA A 341 -12.17 8.21 9.56
CA ALA A 341 -11.71 6.86 9.84
C ALA A 341 -10.18 6.75 9.77
N THR A 342 -9.53 7.31 8.76
CA THR A 342 -8.06 7.28 8.63
C THR A 342 -7.39 8.08 9.75
N MET A 343 -7.97 9.21 10.16
CA MET A 343 -7.50 9.95 11.34
C MET A 343 -7.58 9.12 12.64
N LEU A 344 -8.62 8.30 12.81
CA LEU A 344 -8.76 7.44 13.99
C LEU A 344 -7.82 6.23 13.97
N ILE A 345 -7.54 5.68 12.79
CA ILE A 345 -6.65 4.53 12.59
C ILE A 345 -5.17 4.97 12.61
N GLY A 346 -4.91 6.25 12.36
CA GLY A 346 -3.56 6.81 12.28
C GLY A 346 -2.88 6.61 10.93
N THR A 347 -3.66 6.39 9.87
CA THR A 347 -3.15 6.15 8.51
C THR A 347 -3.26 7.39 7.63
N GLU A 348 -2.37 7.50 6.62
CA GLU A 348 -2.42 8.61 5.68
C GLU A 348 -3.64 8.49 4.75
N PHE A 349 -4.41 9.57 4.63
CA PHE A 349 -5.61 9.57 3.80
C PHE A 349 -5.26 9.66 2.32
N ALA A 350 -5.52 8.60 1.56
CA ALA A 350 -5.34 8.58 0.11
C ALA A 350 -6.70 8.56 -0.62
N ILE A 351 -6.89 9.47 -1.58
CA ILE A 351 -8.12 9.50 -2.38
C ILE A 351 -8.11 8.35 -3.39
N SER A 352 -9.10 7.45 -3.25
CA SER A 352 -9.34 6.38 -4.21
C SER A 352 -10.16 6.87 -5.41
N TRP A 353 -9.49 7.17 -6.53
CA TRP A 353 -10.17 7.49 -7.79
C TRP A 353 -11.01 6.33 -8.33
N SER A 354 -10.57 5.09 -8.10
CA SER A 354 -11.30 3.89 -8.49
C SER A 354 -12.61 3.75 -7.71
N ALA A 355 -12.63 4.04 -6.41
CA ALA A 355 -13.86 4.03 -5.60
C ALA A 355 -14.85 5.12 -6.04
N ILE A 356 -14.37 6.34 -6.32
CA ILE A 356 -15.22 7.43 -6.82
C ILE A 356 -15.82 7.06 -8.19
N GLY A 357 -14.99 6.53 -9.10
CA GLY A 357 -15.42 6.07 -10.42
C GLY A 357 -16.47 4.96 -10.33
N LEU A 358 -16.26 3.97 -9.45
CA LEU A 358 -17.24 2.91 -9.17
C LEU A 358 -18.54 3.49 -8.59
N GLY A 359 -18.48 4.34 -7.58
CA GLY A 359 -19.67 4.95 -6.97
C GLY A 359 -20.50 5.79 -7.96
N ALA A 360 -19.83 6.57 -8.80
CA ALA A 360 -20.46 7.33 -9.87
C ALA A 360 -21.08 6.41 -10.93
N GLY A 361 -20.34 5.39 -11.39
CA GLY A 361 -20.82 4.39 -12.34
C GLY A 361 -22.05 3.63 -11.83
N PHE A 362 -22.04 3.23 -10.56
CA PHE A 362 -23.19 2.60 -9.92
C PHE A 362 -24.40 3.52 -9.84
N SER A 363 -24.21 4.79 -9.50
CA SER A 363 -25.31 5.77 -9.41
C SER A 363 -26.01 5.96 -10.77
N ILE A 364 -25.24 5.97 -11.86
CA ILE A 364 -25.77 6.00 -13.23
C ILE A 364 -26.51 4.71 -13.56
N ALA A 365 -25.88 3.54 -13.32
CA ALA A 365 -26.46 2.24 -13.62
C ALA A 365 -27.80 2.01 -12.90
N VAL A 366 -27.86 2.33 -11.60
CA VAL A 366 -29.08 2.21 -10.79
C VAL A 366 -30.19 3.12 -11.34
N GLY A 367 -29.88 4.38 -11.66
CA GLY A 367 -30.86 5.31 -12.22
C GLY A 367 -31.45 4.83 -13.55
N LEU A 368 -30.63 4.27 -14.44
CA LEU A 368 -31.06 3.71 -15.72
C LEU A 368 -31.89 2.43 -15.55
N ILE A 369 -31.39 1.45 -14.80
CA ILE A 369 -32.02 0.12 -14.67
C ILE A 369 -33.37 0.23 -13.95
N PHE A 370 -33.39 0.90 -12.79
CA PHE A 370 -34.61 1.01 -11.97
C PHE A 370 -35.55 2.13 -12.43
N GLY A 371 -35.05 3.11 -13.20
CA GLY A 371 -35.89 4.11 -13.86
C GLY A 371 -36.59 3.60 -15.13
N TRP A 372 -36.04 2.58 -15.79
CA TRP A 372 -36.57 2.08 -17.06
C TRP A 372 -37.97 1.47 -16.94
N THR A 373 -38.22 0.67 -15.90
CA THR A 373 -39.52 0.00 -15.68
C THR A 373 -40.68 0.99 -15.47
N PRO A 374 -40.61 1.99 -14.56
CA PRO A 374 -41.67 3.00 -14.44
C PRO A 374 -41.78 3.89 -15.68
N ALA A 375 -40.66 4.24 -16.32
CA ALA A 375 -40.68 5.04 -17.55
C ALA A 375 -41.41 4.32 -18.69
N LYS A 376 -41.19 3.01 -18.85
CA LYS A 376 -41.91 2.16 -19.81
C LYS A 376 -43.40 2.04 -19.47
N LYS A 377 -43.75 1.99 -18.18
CA LYS A 377 -45.15 1.98 -17.74
C LYS A 377 -45.85 3.30 -18.03
N ALA A 378 -45.19 4.44 -17.83
CA ALA A 378 -45.73 5.75 -18.18
C ALA A 378 -45.92 5.90 -19.70
N SER A 379 -44.94 5.46 -20.49
CA SER A 379 -45.00 5.54 -21.96
C SER A 379 -45.98 4.57 -22.61
N SER A 380 -46.49 3.56 -21.89
CA SER A 380 -47.52 2.64 -22.41
C SER A 380 -48.96 2.99 -22.00
N LEU A 381 -49.18 3.97 -21.12
CA LEU A 381 -50.52 4.44 -20.74
C LEU A 381 -51.35 4.89 -21.96
N LYS A 382 -52.57 4.36 -22.09
CA LYS A 382 -53.51 4.79 -23.14
C LYS A 382 -54.18 6.11 -22.72
N PRO A 383 -54.24 7.14 -23.59
CA PRO A 383 -54.82 8.44 -23.24
C PRO A 383 -56.26 8.32 -22.73
N ILE A 384 -57.05 7.43 -23.32
CA ILE A 384 -58.46 7.23 -22.97
C ILE A 384 -58.64 6.67 -21.55
N ASP A 385 -57.78 5.73 -21.14
CA ASP A 385 -57.83 5.12 -19.81
C ASP A 385 -57.33 6.11 -18.74
N ALA A 386 -56.28 6.87 -19.08
CA ALA A 386 -55.66 7.85 -18.20
C ALA A 386 -56.56 9.07 -17.90
N LEU A 387 -57.46 9.44 -18.83
CA LEU A 387 -58.41 10.55 -18.66
C LEU A 387 -59.74 10.11 -18.05
N ARG A 388 -60.07 8.82 -18.09
CA ARG A 388 -61.30 8.24 -17.49
C ARG A 388 -61.14 7.95 -16.00
N THR A 389 -59.92 7.93 -15.48
CA THR A 389 -59.69 7.69 -14.05
C THR A 389 -60.14 8.92 -13.25
N ASP A 390 -60.87 8.76 -12.15
CA ASP A 390 -61.33 9.88 -11.28
C ASP A 390 -60.19 10.55 -10.51
#